data_AF-A0A559UUQ6-F1
#
_entry.id   AF-A0A559UUQ6-F1
#
_cell.length_a   1.000
_cell.length_b   1.000
_cell.length_c   1.000
_cell.angle_alpha   90.00
_cell.angle_beta   90.00
_cell.angle_gamma   90.00
#
_symmetry.space_group_name_H-M   'P 1'
#
loop_
_entity.id
_entity.type
_entity.pdbx_description
1 polymer ?
#
loop_
_entity_poly.entity_id
_entity_poly.type
_entity_poly.pdbx_seq_one_letter_code
_entity_poly.pdbx_strand_id
1 'polypeptide(L)' 'MAAGHGIDPARWREAFDTAMGRIAGRFARYEPRWRAGRLVLGLLSDLPRKNCWTIAEWAGEASPHGMQHLLSRAVW' A
#
# COMPACT_ATOMS: atom_id res chain seq x y z
N MET A 1 24.19 -4.96 -24.51
CA MET A 1 22.89 -4.26 -24.51
C MET A 1 21.96 -5.06 -23.61
N ALA A 2 21.91 -4.77 -22.31
CA ALA A 2 20.98 -5.44 -21.41
C ALA A 2 19.60 -4.83 -21.62
N ALA A 3 18.66 -5.58 -22.19
CA ALA A 3 17.27 -5.17 -22.24
C ALA A 3 16.77 -5.01 -20.80
N GLY A 4 16.54 -3.78 -20.37
CA GLY A 4 15.86 -3.50 -19.11
C GLY A 4 14.52 -4.21 -19.14
N HIS A 5 14.30 -5.14 -18.21
CA HIS A 5 13.05 -5.87 -18.09
C HIS A 5 12.01 -4.89 -17.55
N GLY A 6 11.41 -4.10 -18.45
CA GLY A 6 10.31 -3.20 -18.12
C GLY A 6 9.17 -4.03 -17.54
N ILE A 7 8.79 -3.75 -16.30
CA ILE A 7 7.61 -4.37 -15.71
C ILE A 7 6.40 -3.88 -16.51
N ASP A 8 5.67 -4.81 -17.14
CA ASP A 8 4.38 -4.49 -17.74
C ASP A 8 3.44 -3.95 -16.65
N PRO A 9 2.98 -2.68 -16.74
CA PRO A 9 2.14 -2.07 -15.73
C PRO A 9 0.82 -2.81 -15.50
N ALA A 10 0.25 -3.43 -16.54
CA ALA A 10 -1.01 -4.16 -16.44
C ALA A 10 -0.81 -5.45 -15.62
N ARG A 11 0.19 -6.25 -15.99
CA ARG A 11 0.58 -7.44 -15.24
C ARG A 11 0.97 -7.13 -13.79
N TRP A 12 1.65 -6.02 -13.54
CA TRP A 12 1.98 -5.60 -12.18
C TRP A 12 0.74 -5.22 -11.38
N ARG A 13 -0.20 -4.50 -11.99
CA ARG A 13 -1.48 -4.16 -11.35
C ARG A 13 -2.24 -5.42 -10.97
N GLU A 14 -2.35 -6.38 -11.88
CA GLU A 14 -3.02 -7.66 -11.62
C GLU A 14 -2.35 -8.45 -10.48
N ALA A 15 -1.02 -8.51 -10.47
CA ALA A 15 -0.27 -9.17 -9.39
C ALA A 15 -0.50 -8.48 -8.03
N PHE A 16 -0.51 -7.15 -8.02
CA PHE A 16 -0.82 -6.37 -6.83
C PHE A 16 -2.25 -6.62 -6.34
N ASP A 17 -3.24 -6.55 -7.23
CA ASP A 17 -4.65 -6.75 -6.89
C ASP A 17 -4.89 -8.18 -6.39
N THR A 18 -4.23 -9.17 -7.00
CA THR A 18 -4.25 -10.57 -6.53
C THR A 18 -3.66 -10.70 -5.13
N ALA A 19 -2.51 -10.07 -4.86
CA ALA A 19 -1.89 -10.10 -3.54
C ALA A 19 -2.77 -9.43 -2.48
N MET A 20 -3.33 -8.26 -2.78
CA MET A 20 -4.27 -7.56 -1.90
C MET A 20 -5.57 -8.35 -1.71
N GLY A 21 -6.03 -9.08 -2.73
CA GLY A 21 -7.18 -9.99 -2.66
C GLY A 21 -6.98 -11.14 -1.68
N ARG A 22 -5.78 -11.72 -1.61
CA ARG A 22 -5.45 -12.81 -0.66
C ARG A 22 -5.55 -12.39 0.80
N ILE A 23 -5.20 -11.14 1.10
CA ILE A 23 -5.26 -10.61 2.47
C ILE A 23 -6.58 -9.89 2.77
N ALA A 24 -7.46 -9.70 1.78
CA ALA A 24 -8.70 -8.94 1.91
C ALA A 24 -9.60 -9.44 3.06
N GLY A 25 -9.69 -10.76 3.26
CA GLY A 25 -10.49 -11.37 4.32
C GLY A 25 -9.95 -11.14 5.74
N ARG A 26 -8.75 -10.56 5.89
CA ARG A 26 -8.20 -10.16 7.20
C ARG A 26 -8.74 -8.82 7.68
N PHE A 27 -9.41 -8.07 6.81
CA PHE A 27 -9.92 -6.74 7.14
C PHE A 27 -11.44 -6.82 7.31
N ALA A 28 -11.93 -6.59 8.54
CA ALA A 28 -13.37 -6.54 8.81
C ALA A 28 -14.06 -5.33 8.16
N ARG A 29 -13.30 -4.29 7.78
CA ARG A 29 -13.81 -3.03 7.24
C ARG A 29 -13.08 -2.63 5.96
N TYR A 30 -13.76 -1.86 5.11
CA TYR A 30 -13.21 -1.40 3.84
C TYR A 30 -12.06 -0.41 4.02
N GLU A 31 -12.15 0.52 4.98
CA GLU A 31 -11.18 1.60 5.14
C GLU A 31 -9.78 1.09 5.52
N PRO A 32 -9.61 0.16 6.49
CA PRO A 32 -8.31 -0.44 6.79
C PRO A 32 -7.74 -1.24 5.61
N ARG A 33 -8.59 -1.91 4.83
CA ARG A 33 -8.19 -2.65 3.62
C ARG A 33 -7.65 -1.72 2.55
N TRP A 34 -8.40 -0.66 2.25
CA TRP A 34 -8.00 0.36 1.28
C TRP A 34 -6.67 1.01 1.69
N ARG A 35 -6.54 1.33 2.97
CA ARG A 35 -5.32 1.92 3.52
C ARG A 35 -4.12 0.98 3.47
N ALA A 36 -4.30 -0.32 3.71
CA ALA A 36 -3.23 -1.30 3.53
C ALA A 36 -2.72 -1.34 2.08
N GLY A 37 -3.62 -1.23 1.09
CA GLY A 37 -3.22 -1.10 -0.31
C GLY A 37 -2.36 0.14 -0.56
N ARG A 38 -2.79 1.31 -0.04
CA ARG A 38 -2.01 2.55 -0.13
C ARG A 38 -0.67 2.44 0.58
N LEU A 39 -0.61 1.78 1.73
CA LEU A 39 0.63 1.52 2.45
C LEU A 39 1.62 0.71 1.58
N VAL A 40 1.19 -0.42 1.00
CA VAL A 40 2.06 -1.25 0.16
C VAL A 40 2.54 -0.49 -1.07
N LEU A 41 1.65 0.25 -1.74
CA LEU A 41 2.04 1.09 -2.88
C LEU A 41 3.04 2.18 -2.47
N GLY A 42 2.85 2.80 -1.31
CA GLY A 42 3.77 3.79 -0.75
C GLY A 42 5.13 3.19 -0.38
N LEU A 43 5.19 1.93 0.04
CA LEU A 43 6.44 1.21 0.28
C LEU A 43 7.18 0.91 -1.04
N LEU A 44 6.45 0.54 -2.09
CA LEU A 44 6.99 0.19 -3.40
C LEU A 44 7.31 1.39 -4.31
N SER A 45 6.86 2.60 -3.95
CA SER A 45 7.13 3.82 -4.73
C SER A 45 8.59 4.26 -4.62
N ASP A 46 8.93 5.36 -5.29
CA ASP A 46 10.26 5.99 -5.17
C ASP A 46 10.35 7.05 -4.04
N LEU A 47 9.44 6.99 -3.06
CA LEU A 47 9.50 7.93 -1.93
C LEU A 47 10.84 7.81 -1.19
N PRO A 48 11.54 8.94 -0.94
CA PRO A 48 12.85 8.94 -0.28
C PRO A 48 12.79 8.45 1.17
N ARG A 49 11.63 8.57 1.82
CA ARG A 49 11.41 8.11 3.20
C ARG A 49 10.12 7.29 3.29
N LYS A 50 10.22 6.11 3.88
CA LYS A 50 9.12 5.14 4.02
C LYS A 50 8.58 5.08 5.44
N ASN A 51 8.04 6.18 5.93
CA ASN A 51 7.39 6.23 7.24
C ASN A 51 5.87 6.50 7.10
N CYS A 52 5.12 6.32 8.18
CA CYS A 52 3.66 6.51 8.17
C CYS A 52 3.23 7.92 7.73
N TRP A 53 4.03 8.94 8.05
CA TRP A 53 3.76 10.33 7.68
C TRP A 53 3.90 10.52 6.17
N THR A 54 5.09 10.24 5.63
CA THR A 54 5.39 10.41 4.21
C THR A 54 4.48 9.55 3.33
N ILE A 55 4.14 8.34 3.77
CA ILE A 55 3.21 7.48 3.05
C ILE A 55 1.76 7.99 3.15
N ALA A 56 1.34 8.55 4.29
CA ALA A 56 0.01 9.16 4.41
C ALA A 56 -0.13 10.37 3.49
N GLU A 57 0.88 11.25 3.45
CA GLU A 57 0.92 12.40 2.54
C GLU A 57 0.86 11.96 1.08
N TRP A 58 1.71 11.00 0.68
CA TRP A 58 1.66 10.39 -0.64
C TRP A 58 0.31 9.72 -0.94
N ALA A 59 -0.31 9.17 0.10
CA ALA A 59 -1.63 8.54 0.02
C ALA A 59 -2.78 9.57 -0.08
N GLY A 60 -2.51 10.87 0.03
CA GLY A 60 -3.52 11.93 0.03
C GLY A 60 -4.29 12.04 1.35
N GLU A 61 -3.79 11.45 2.43
CA GLU A 61 -4.37 11.58 3.76
C GLU A 61 -3.85 12.83 4.46
N ALA A 62 -4.75 13.56 5.13
CA ALA A 62 -4.39 14.77 5.88
C ALA A 62 -3.62 14.49 7.19
N SER A 63 -3.52 13.22 7.62
CA SER A 63 -2.81 12.85 8.85
C SER A 63 -2.22 11.43 8.76
N PRO A 64 -1.14 11.15 9.50
CA PRO A 64 -0.56 9.80 9.58
C PRO A 64 -1.39 8.82 10.42
N HIS A 65 -2.43 9.29 11.12
CA HIS A 65 -3.12 8.50 12.14
C HIS A 65 -3.79 7.27 11.57
N GLY A 66 -4.33 7.35 10.36
CA GLY A 66 -4.86 6.18 9.66
C GLY A 66 -3.82 5.09 9.49
N MET A 67 -2.62 5.45 9.03
CA MET A 67 -1.50 4.53 8.78
C MET A 67 -0.92 3.99 10.08
N GLN A 68 -0.78 4.84 11.10
CA GLN A 68 -0.32 4.43 12.43
C GLN A 68 -1.33 3.50 13.09
N HIS A 69 -2.63 3.79 13.01
CA HIS A 69 -3.68 2.93 13.54
C HIS A 69 -3.62 1.56 12.88
N LEU A 70 -3.52 1.52 11.54
CA LEU A 70 -3.36 0.27 10.78
C LEU A 70 -2.22 -0.61 11.30
N LEU A 71 -1.08 -0.03 11.65
CA LEU A 71 0.13 -0.78 12.03
C LEU A 71 0.25 -1.07 13.52
N SER A 72 -0.32 -0.25 14.39
CA SER A 72 -0.07 -0.30 15.85
C SER A 72 -1.30 -0.51 16.71
N ARG A 73 -2.50 -0.25 16.19
CA ARG A 73 -3.74 -0.23 16.99
C ARG A 73 -4.88 -1.03 16.39
N ALA A 74 -4.77 -1.45 15.13
CA ALA A 74 -5.76 -2.28 14.48
C ALA A 74 -5.81 -3.64 15.16
N VAL A 75 -7.04 -4.07 15.50
CA VAL A 75 -7.34 -5.43 15.92
C VAL A 75 -7.91 -6.15 14.70
N TRP A 76 -7.35 -7.33 14.41
CA TRP A 76 -7.61 -8.12 13.20
C TRP A 76 -8.54 -9.28 13.48
#